data_AF-A0A5C4X4I4-F1
#
_entry.id   AF-A0A5C4X4I4-F1
#
_cell.length_a   1.000
_cell.length_b   1.000
_cell.length_c   1.000
_cell.angle_alpha   90.00
_cell.angle_beta   90.00
_cell.angle_gamma   90.00
#
_symmetry.space_group_name_H-M   'P 1'
#
loop_
_entity.id
_entity.type
_entity.pdbx_description
1 polymer ?
#
loop_
_entity_poly.entity_id
_entity_poly.type
_entity_poly.pdbx_seq_one_letter_code
_entity_poly.pdbx_strand_id
1 'polypeptide(L)'
;MPGRNTLGAPKGLLRHRRTTGDEFWKKKLRDAEELKTRQAEYNEAVPTNAKVIFYESMSGARMMDSPYALFARIFDDPAFRDHHHVWSVRSQDLVPDELKDEPRVTFVTRNTDAHMYFLALAGHIIGNSLLPEHFVRKTEQKYLNTWHGIAYKALGRTEDSPLGAAGSVYNLLQATHVLTPCPFMTETELSRFSLRGVFSGSLAEIGYPRQDLMLNMHQDRASRIKEELGLDPDRKTVLYAPTWRGNKGTARFDADQLEKDIDSLTKLDANVVFQAHHIMLRHIKDVDYGNIIVPPPSIVTNELLAVTDLLISDYSSIFFDFLATNKPIVHYLYDYDAYAEERGLLLDKSELPGPIVTTSDELIATVSDLTARSYIPDEKYRRAQAKFGPYDDGQASDRTIRWFFQGDSADIRLVETRQRPSIIFWGGRLDKGKKTRDFLESVRIAAEAGDKEVTLFVAHSAKSNEAAMEQIRDLGLTVSIVARNDYEMAMTTAERDARNPDDTSKGAPNAETTATPWQRLKSVFRRPKDPVEPADSLLSDMYNREYRRVFGDSQFDELVMFPGASHFWKKLAEHARR
;
A
#
# COMPACT_ATOMS: atom_id res chain seq x y z
N MET A 1 -37.28 -15.65 2.09
CA MET A 1 -37.57 -16.03 0.69
C MET A 1 -38.96 -15.50 0.37
N PRO A 2 -39.19 -14.68 -0.68
CA PRO A 2 -38.74 -14.91 -2.06
C PRO A 2 -38.00 -13.73 -2.69
N GLY A 3 -37.21 -14.00 -3.75
CA GLY A 3 -36.69 -13.00 -4.68
C GLY A 3 -35.17 -12.80 -4.73
N ARG A 4 -34.34 -13.86 -4.59
CA ARG A 4 -32.94 -13.80 -5.05
C ARG A 4 -32.95 -13.66 -6.58
N ASN A 5 -33.02 -12.42 -7.06
CA ASN A 5 -32.80 -12.09 -8.46
C ASN A 5 -31.33 -12.42 -8.74
N THR A 6 -31.09 -13.52 -9.46
CA THR A 6 -29.77 -13.98 -9.86
C THR A 6 -29.20 -13.03 -10.92
N LEU A 7 -28.73 -11.88 -10.46
CA LEU A 7 -27.91 -10.96 -11.24
C LEU A 7 -26.55 -11.63 -11.44
N GLY A 8 -26.41 -12.39 -12.52
CA GLY A 8 -25.11 -12.91 -12.94
C GLY A 8 -24.15 -11.75 -13.23
N ALA A 9 -22.85 -11.98 -13.00
CA ALA A 9 -21.77 -11.11 -13.47
C ALA A 9 -22.10 -10.55 -14.87
N PRO A 10 -21.71 -9.30 -15.21
CA PRO A 10 -22.05 -8.71 -16.51
C PRO A 10 -21.79 -9.74 -17.60
N LYS A 11 -22.80 -10.17 -18.36
CA LYS A 11 -22.77 -11.40 -19.20
C LYS A 11 -21.60 -11.48 -20.20
N GLY A 12 -20.81 -10.41 -20.37
CA GLY A 12 -19.55 -10.33 -21.10
C GLY A 12 -18.27 -10.53 -20.27
N LEU A 13 -18.25 -10.14 -18.99
CA LEU A 13 -17.04 -10.00 -18.16
C LEU A 13 -16.33 -11.33 -17.91
N LEU A 14 -17.10 -12.38 -17.63
CA LEU A 14 -16.60 -13.73 -17.34
C LEU A 14 -16.77 -14.69 -18.53
N ARG A 15 -17.06 -14.20 -19.75
CA ARG A 15 -17.12 -15.07 -20.94
C ARG A 15 -15.81 -15.80 -21.15
N HIS A 16 -14.70 -15.15 -20.81
CA HIS A 16 -13.37 -15.75 -20.84
C HIS A 16 -13.30 -16.99 -19.93
N ARG A 17 -14.00 -17.05 -18.78
CA ARG A 17 -13.97 -18.22 -17.88
C ARG A 17 -14.37 -19.53 -18.56
N ARG A 18 -15.20 -19.48 -19.60
CA ARG A 18 -15.61 -20.64 -20.40
C ARG A 18 -14.55 -21.08 -21.41
N THR A 19 -13.65 -20.17 -21.80
CA THR A 19 -12.59 -20.39 -22.79
C THR A 19 -11.18 -20.43 -22.18
N THR A 20 -11.03 -20.00 -20.93
CA THR A 20 -9.78 -20.02 -20.17
C THR A 20 -9.72 -21.27 -19.31
N GLY A 21 -8.67 -22.07 -19.46
CA GLY A 21 -8.41 -23.22 -18.60
C GLY A 21 -7.89 -22.82 -17.21
N ASP A 22 -7.66 -23.82 -16.36
CA ASP A 22 -7.14 -23.67 -15.00
C ASP A 22 -5.82 -22.88 -14.93
N GLU A 23 -5.00 -22.93 -15.98
CA GLU A 23 -3.74 -22.17 -16.04
C GLU A 23 -3.96 -20.66 -15.85
N PHE A 24 -5.01 -20.08 -16.44
CA PHE A 24 -5.29 -18.64 -16.34
C PHE A 24 -5.47 -18.18 -14.90
N TRP A 25 -6.17 -19.00 -14.11
CA TRP A 25 -6.56 -18.68 -12.75
C TRP A 25 -5.49 -19.06 -11.72
N LYS A 26 -4.79 -20.18 -11.95
CA LYS A 26 -3.96 -20.84 -10.93
C LYS A 26 -2.46 -20.79 -11.20
N LYS A 27 -2.01 -20.63 -12.45
CA LYS A 27 -0.57 -20.66 -12.79
C LYS A 27 0.10 -19.34 -12.38
N LYS A 28 0.87 -19.38 -11.30
CA LYS A 28 1.71 -18.26 -10.87
C LYS A 28 2.93 -18.15 -11.78
N LEU A 29 3.06 -17.01 -12.44
CA LEU A 29 4.28 -16.62 -13.14
C LEU A 29 5.32 -16.14 -12.12
N ARG A 30 6.57 -16.50 -12.35
CA ARG A 30 7.70 -16.18 -11.45
C ARG A 30 8.77 -15.35 -12.11
N ASP A 31 8.90 -15.44 -13.44
CA ASP A 31 9.87 -14.66 -14.19
C ASP A 31 9.42 -13.20 -14.25
N ALA A 32 10.31 -12.29 -13.81
CA ALA A 32 10.00 -10.87 -13.71
C ALA A 32 9.83 -10.21 -15.09
N GLU A 33 10.61 -10.65 -16.10
CA GLU A 33 10.49 -10.13 -17.46
C GLU A 33 9.21 -10.63 -18.14
N GLU A 34 8.81 -11.89 -17.91
CA GLU A 34 7.54 -12.42 -18.36
C GLU A 34 6.38 -11.65 -17.73
N LEU A 35 6.39 -11.40 -16.41
CA LEU A 35 5.35 -10.62 -15.74
C LEU A 35 5.21 -9.21 -16.33
N LYS A 36 6.33 -8.50 -16.56
CA LYS A 36 6.33 -7.17 -17.21
C LYS A 36 5.81 -7.24 -18.63
N THR A 37 6.22 -8.24 -19.39
CA THR A 37 5.78 -8.44 -20.78
C THR A 37 4.28 -8.72 -20.83
N ARG A 38 3.79 -9.62 -19.97
CA ARG A 38 2.36 -9.95 -19.88
C ARG A 38 1.53 -8.74 -19.49
N GLN A 39 1.96 -7.98 -18.48
CA GLN A 39 1.21 -6.80 -18.05
C GLN A 39 1.13 -5.73 -19.16
N ALA A 40 2.23 -5.47 -19.88
CA ALA A 40 2.22 -4.56 -21.02
C ALA A 40 1.22 -5.00 -22.10
N GLU A 41 1.20 -6.30 -22.40
CA GLU A 41 0.31 -6.88 -23.41
C GLU A 41 -1.17 -6.88 -22.98
N TYR A 42 -1.45 -7.12 -21.69
CA TYR A 42 -2.80 -6.97 -21.15
C TYR A 42 -3.27 -5.53 -21.18
N ASN A 43 -2.41 -4.57 -20.86
CA ASN A 43 -2.75 -3.15 -20.92
C ASN A 43 -3.15 -2.70 -22.33
N GLU A 44 -2.51 -3.24 -23.37
CA GLU A 44 -2.86 -2.95 -24.76
C GLU A 44 -4.12 -3.68 -25.24
N ALA A 45 -4.25 -4.96 -24.89
CA ALA A 45 -5.33 -5.80 -25.43
C ALA A 45 -6.66 -5.62 -24.69
N VAL A 46 -6.62 -5.45 -23.37
CA VAL A 46 -7.81 -5.50 -22.52
C VAL A 46 -8.42 -4.10 -22.40
N PRO A 47 -9.72 -3.91 -22.73
CA PRO A 47 -10.41 -2.65 -22.52
C PRO A 47 -10.52 -2.32 -21.03
N THR A 48 -10.50 -1.04 -20.67
CA THR A 48 -10.88 -0.60 -19.31
C THR A 48 -12.41 -0.63 -19.17
N ASN A 49 -12.94 -1.05 -18.02
CA ASN A 49 -14.36 -1.10 -17.72
C ASN A 49 -14.66 -0.40 -16.38
N ALA A 50 -15.35 0.74 -16.44
CA ALA A 50 -15.71 1.55 -15.27
C ALA A 50 -16.55 0.79 -14.22
N LYS A 51 -17.25 -0.29 -14.61
CA LYS A 51 -18.06 -1.13 -13.70
C LYS A 51 -17.25 -2.23 -13.02
N VAL A 52 -15.94 -2.31 -13.20
CA VAL A 52 -15.07 -3.26 -12.50
C VAL A 52 -14.22 -2.52 -11.48
N ILE A 53 -14.28 -2.98 -10.23
CA ILE A 53 -13.49 -2.46 -9.12
C ILE A 53 -12.52 -3.55 -8.66
N PHE A 54 -11.22 -3.28 -8.73
CA PHE A 54 -10.17 -4.17 -8.26
C PHE A 54 -9.69 -3.74 -6.87
N TYR A 55 -9.60 -4.67 -5.94
CA TYR A 55 -9.18 -4.46 -4.57
C TYR A 55 -7.92 -5.29 -4.27
N GLU A 56 -6.91 -4.68 -3.66
CA GLU A 56 -5.77 -5.39 -3.10
C GLU A 56 -5.36 -4.80 -1.75
N SER A 57 -5.33 -5.62 -0.71
CA SER A 57 -4.90 -5.22 0.62
C SER A 57 -3.60 -5.94 1.03
N MET A 58 -2.58 -5.19 1.43
CA MET A 58 -1.28 -5.68 1.91
C MET A 58 -0.67 -6.73 0.96
N SER A 59 -0.56 -6.41 -0.33
CA SER A 59 -0.09 -7.32 -1.38
C SER A 59 -0.89 -8.63 -1.50
N GLY A 60 -2.21 -8.55 -1.28
CA GLY A 60 -3.13 -9.67 -1.34
C GLY A 60 -3.09 -10.56 -0.10
N ALA A 61 -2.70 -10.03 1.07
CA ALA A 61 -2.59 -10.82 2.29
C ALA A 61 -3.94 -11.43 2.73
N ARG A 62 -5.03 -10.66 2.62
CA ARG A 62 -6.43 -11.03 2.87
C ARG A 62 -7.36 -9.85 2.54
N MET A 63 -8.68 -10.05 2.61
CA MET A 63 -9.66 -8.95 2.63
C MET A 63 -9.60 -8.26 3.99
N MET A 64 -8.95 -7.10 4.08
CA MET A 64 -8.80 -6.34 5.31
C MET A 64 -8.58 -4.86 5.04
N ASP A 65 -8.55 -4.07 6.12
CA ASP A 65 -8.11 -2.67 6.13
C ASP A 65 -9.06 -1.74 5.35
N SER A 66 -8.59 -0.55 4.96
CA SER A 66 -9.41 0.45 4.26
C SER A 66 -10.01 -0.07 2.93
N PRO A 67 -9.31 -0.90 2.11
CA PRO A 67 -9.92 -1.53 0.95
C PRO A 67 -11.13 -2.42 1.30
N TYR A 68 -11.08 -3.13 2.44
CA TYR A 68 -12.21 -3.95 2.88
C TYR A 68 -13.37 -3.10 3.40
N ALA A 69 -13.10 -2.06 4.18
CA ALA A 69 -14.13 -1.14 4.64
C ALA A 69 -14.86 -0.46 3.46
N LEU A 70 -14.10 -0.01 2.46
CA LEU A 70 -14.67 0.53 1.22
C LEU A 70 -15.46 -0.52 0.46
N PHE A 71 -14.94 -1.75 0.32
CA PHE A 71 -15.69 -2.84 -0.30
C PHE A 71 -17.02 -3.10 0.41
N ALA A 72 -17.04 -3.26 1.73
CA ALA A 72 -18.24 -3.52 2.50
C ALA A 72 -19.28 -2.41 2.27
N ARG A 73 -18.86 -1.14 2.35
CA ARG A 73 -19.74 0.00 2.13
C ARG A 73 -20.27 0.11 0.69
N ILE A 74 -19.42 -0.15 -0.31
CA ILE A 74 -19.78 -0.10 -1.75
C ILE A 74 -20.68 -1.28 -2.13
N PHE A 75 -20.40 -2.47 -1.62
CA PHE A 75 -21.10 -3.71 -1.99
C PHE A 75 -22.60 -3.68 -1.63
N ASP A 76 -22.91 -3.02 -0.51
CA ASP A 76 -24.27 -2.80 -0.02
C ASP A 76 -24.95 -1.55 -0.61
N ASP A 77 -24.20 -0.68 -1.31
CA ASP A 77 -24.72 0.54 -1.89
C ASP A 77 -25.53 0.27 -3.18
N PRO A 78 -26.82 0.67 -3.25
CA PRO A 78 -27.63 0.51 -4.45
C PRO A 78 -27.04 1.14 -5.72
N ALA A 79 -26.31 2.26 -5.61
CA ALA A 79 -25.68 2.93 -6.74
C ALA A 79 -24.57 2.08 -7.38
N PHE A 80 -24.02 1.13 -6.62
CA PHE A 80 -22.96 0.25 -7.06
C PHE A 80 -23.42 -1.17 -7.39
N ARG A 81 -24.73 -1.45 -7.37
CA ARG A 81 -25.30 -2.80 -7.57
C ARG A 81 -24.82 -3.52 -8.84
N ASP A 82 -24.58 -2.78 -9.92
CA ASP A 82 -24.13 -3.31 -11.21
C ASP A 82 -22.60 -3.41 -11.35
N HIS A 83 -21.84 -3.10 -10.30
CA HIS A 83 -20.38 -3.24 -10.32
C HIS A 83 -19.96 -4.68 -10.02
N HIS A 84 -18.84 -5.07 -10.63
CA HIS A 84 -18.17 -6.33 -10.39
C HIS A 84 -16.92 -6.09 -9.55
N HIS A 85 -16.82 -6.79 -8.44
CA HIS A 85 -15.74 -6.65 -7.47
C HIS A 85 -14.70 -7.75 -7.70
N VAL A 86 -13.44 -7.37 -7.84
CA VAL A 86 -12.33 -8.30 -8.00
C VAL A 86 -11.38 -8.15 -6.83
N TRP A 87 -11.15 -9.21 -6.08
CA TRP A 87 -10.24 -9.23 -4.95
C TRP A 87 -8.96 -10.01 -5.27
N SER A 88 -7.81 -9.38 -5.07
CA SER A 88 -6.51 -10.04 -5.10
C SER A 88 -6.22 -10.66 -3.73
N VAL A 89 -5.99 -11.98 -3.70
CA VAL A 89 -5.62 -12.75 -2.50
C VAL A 89 -4.46 -13.68 -2.80
N ARG A 90 -3.54 -13.87 -1.87
CA ARG A 90 -2.31 -14.68 -2.08
C ARG A 90 -2.59 -16.20 -2.16
N SER A 91 -3.70 -16.65 -1.58
CA SER A 91 -4.22 -18.02 -1.58
C SER A 91 -5.74 -18.01 -1.59
N GLN A 92 -6.34 -19.07 -2.15
CA GLN A 92 -7.79 -19.29 -2.16
C GLN A 92 -8.36 -19.63 -0.77
N ASP A 93 -7.52 -20.11 0.15
CA ASP A 93 -7.94 -20.40 1.54
C ASP A 93 -8.30 -19.15 2.34
N LEU A 94 -7.99 -17.97 1.80
CA LEU A 94 -8.27 -16.67 2.41
C LEU A 94 -9.58 -16.07 1.91
N VAL A 95 -10.30 -16.77 1.03
CA VAL A 95 -11.58 -16.34 0.49
C VAL A 95 -12.67 -16.63 1.52
N PRO A 96 -13.42 -15.62 1.98
CA PRO A 96 -14.54 -15.82 2.89
C PRO A 96 -15.60 -16.73 2.28
N ASP A 97 -16.09 -17.71 3.04
CA ASP A 97 -17.07 -18.71 2.56
C ASP A 97 -18.33 -18.06 2.00
N GLU A 98 -18.81 -17.01 2.66
CA GLU A 98 -20.00 -16.25 2.27
C GLU A 98 -19.87 -15.53 0.91
N LEU A 99 -18.64 -15.30 0.42
CA LEU A 99 -18.37 -14.64 -0.86
C LEU A 99 -17.94 -15.62 -1.97
N LYS A 100 -17.73 -16.90 -1.67
CA LYS A 100 -17.23 -17.89 -2.66
C LYS A 100 -18.14 -18.02 -3.88
N ASP A 101 -19.45 -17.99 -3.65
CA ASP A 101 -20.48 -18.16 -4.69
C ASP A 101 -21.21 -16.86 -5.05
N GLU A 102 -20.73 -15.71 -4.55
CA GLU A 102 -21.32 -14.41 -4.86
C GLU A 102 -21.04 -14.02 -6.33
N PRO A 103 -22.06 -13.89 -7.19
CA PRO A 103 -21.86 -13.65 -8.62
C PRO A 103 -21.21 -12.31 -8.95
N ARG A 104 -21.28 -11.32 -8.07
CA ARG A 104 -20.66 -10.00 -8.24
C ARG A 104 -19.20 -9.95 -7.77
N VAL A 105 -18.66 -11.03 -7.21
CA VAL A 105 -17.30 -11.07 -6.66
C VAL A 105 -16.45 -12.09 -7.42
N THR A 106 -15.17 -11.76 -7.64
CA THR A 106 -14.21 -12.69 -8.22
C THR A 106 -12.89 -12.58 -7.49
N PHE A 107 -12.33 -13.72 -7.11
CA PHE A 107 -11.03 -13.79 -6.45
C PHE A 107 -9.95 -14.17 -7.45
N VAL A 108 -8.86 -13.43 -7.43
CA VAL A 108 -7.67 -13.67 -8.26
C VAL A 108 -6.43 -13.77 -7.38
N THR A 109 -5.42 -14.48 -7.86
CA THR A 109 -4.16 -14.63 -7.15
C THR A 109 -3.07 -13.82 -7.80
N ARG A 110 -2.34 -13.01 -7.04
CA ARG A 110 -1.23 -12.19 -7.54
C ARG A 110 -0.25 -13.02 -8.40
N ASN A 111 0.23 -12.41 -9.49
CA ASN A 111 1.11 -12.99 -10.51
C ASN A 111 0.49 -14.14 -11.35
N THR A 112 -0.83 -14.29 -11.40
CA THR A 112 -1.50 -15.12 -12.41
C THR A 112 -1.99 -14.27 -13.58
N ASP A 113 -2.28 -14.93 -14.70
CA ASP A 113 -2.89 -14.28 -15.86
C ASP A 113 -4.24 -13.63 -15.52
N ALA A 114 -5.07 -14.28 -14.70
CA ALA A 114 -6.31 -13.71 -14.18
C ALA A 114 -6.07 -12.38 -13.43
N HIS A 115 -5.07 -12.34 -12.55
CA HIS A 115 -4.74 -11.12 -11.82
C HIS A 115 -4.39 -9.97 -12.76
N MET A 116 -3.47 -10.17 -13.72
CA MET A 116 -3.07 -9.11 -14.65
C MET A 116 -4.21 -8.69 -15.59
N TYR A 117 -5.03 -9.65 -16.04
CA TYR A 117 -6.21 -9.37 -16.86
C TYR A 117 -7.21 -8.48 -16.13
N PHE A 118 -7.60 -8.84 -14.90
CA PHE A 118 -8.56 -8.04 -14.14
C PHE A 118 -7.99 -6.70 -13.69
N LEU A 119 -6.70 -6.64 -13.39
CA LEU A 119 -6.01 -5.38 -13.09
C LEU A 119 -6.00 -4.44 -14.30
N ALA A 120 -5.87 -4.95 -15.54
CA ALA A 120 -5.98 -4.15 -16.77
C ALA A 120 -7.43 -3.81 -17.16
N LEU A 121 -8.39 -4.68 -16.80
CA LEU A 121 -9.82 -4.50 -17.06
C LEU A 121 -10.47 -3.46 -16.13
N ALA A 122 -10.00 -3.37 -14.88
CA ALA A 122 -10.63 -2.55 -13.86
C ALA A 122 -10.59 -1.06 -14.21
N GLY A 123 -11.73 -0.37 -14.18
CA GLY A 123 -11.78 1.08 -14.26
C GLY A 123 -11.43 1.76 -12.95
N HIS A 124 -11.64 1.06 -11.83
CA HIS A 124 -11.32 1.54 -10.49
C HIS A 124 -10.43 0.52 -9.77
N ILE A 125 -9.33 0.99 -9.19
CA ILE A 125 -8.39 0.19 -8.42
C ILE A 125 -8.29 0.80 -7.03
N ILE A 126 -8.44 -0.01 -5.99
CA ILE A 126 -8.35 0.38 -4.58
C ILE A 126 -7.27 -0.47 -3.92
N GLY A 127 -6.22 0.16 -3.43
CA GLY A 127 -5.15 -0.51 -2.69
C GLY A 127 -4.69 0.29 -1.47
N ASN A 128 -3.99 -0.37 -0.56
CA ASN A 128 -3.43 0.25 0.65
C ASN A 128 -1.91 0.02 0.81
N SER A 129 -1.32 -0.66 -0.16
CA SER A 129 0.10 -0.99 -0.24
C SER A 129 0.53 -0.91 -1.70
N LEU A 130 1.80 -1.18 -1.98
CA LEU A 130 2.30 -1.18 -3.35
C LEU A 130 1.64 -2.30 -4.17
N LEU A 131 1.10 -1.92 -5.32
CA LEU A 131 0.74 -2.87 -6.37
C LEU A 131 2.01 -3.58 -6.91
N PRO A 132 1.89 -4.68 -7.67
CA PRO A 132 3.05 -5.35 -8.24
C PRO A 132 3.97 -4.40 -9.01
N GLU A 133 5.29 -4.65 -8.97
CA GLU A 133 6.31 -3.80 -9.60
C GLU A 133 6.09 -3.62 -11.11
N HIS A 134 5.54 -4.65 -11.76
CA HIS A 134 5.19 -4.64 -13.18
C HIS A 134 3.89 -3.89 -13.51
N PHE A 135 3.14 -3.44 -12.50
CA PHE A 135 1.91 -2.69 -12.71
C PHE A 135 2.20 -1.39 -13.45
N VAL A 136 1.43 -1.14 -14.50
CA VAL A 136 1.37 0.15 -15.17
C VAL A 136 -0.08 0.56 -15.27
N ARG A 137 -0.44 1.69 -14.67
CA ARG A 137 -1.80 2.24 -14.77
C ARG A 137 -2.09 2.68 -16.22
N LYS A 138 -3.29 2.37 -16.72
CA LYS A 138 -3.81 2.93 -17.98
C LYS A 138 -4.46 4.29 -17.73
N THR A 139 -4.46 5.15 -18.74
CA THR A 139 -5.03 6.51 -18.66
C THR A 139 -6.47 6.56 -18.17
N GLU A 140 -7.28 5.57 -18.55
CA GLU A 140 -8.72 5.52 -18.21
C GLU A 140 -8.98 4.95 -16.81
N GLN A 141 -7.95 4.45 -16.12
CA GLN A 141 -8.08 3.88 -14.79
C GLN A 141 -7.95 4.94 -13.72
N LYS A 142 -8.84 4.89 -12.73
CA LYS A 142 -8.68 5.55 -11.45
C LYS A 142 -8.05 4.58 -10.45
N TYR A 143 -6.97 5.00 -9.81
CA TYR A 143 -6.30 4.26 -8.74
C TYR A 143 -6.30 5.08 -7.46
N LEU A 144 -6.92 4.54 -6.41
CA LEU A 144 -6.90 5.01 -5.03
C LEU A 144 -5.87 4.21 -4.23
N ASN A 145 -4.88 4.91 -3.67
CA ASN A 145 -4.02 4.37 -2.63
C ASN A 145 -4.42 4.96 -1.28
N THR A 146 -4.80 4.11 -0.33
CA THR A 146 -5.20 4.54 1.02
C THR A 146 -4.05 4.51 2.02
N TRP A 147 -2.89 3.98 1.66
CA TRP A 147 -1.86 3.53 2.60
C TRP A 147 -2.43 2.68 3.74
N HIS A 148 -1.63 2.33 4.76
CA HIS A 148 -2.00 1.33 5.76
C HIS A 148 -1.67 1.72 7.20
N GLY A 149 -1.55 3.02 7.49
CA GLY A 149 -1.39 3.51 8.86
C GLY A 149 -0.58 4.79 8.97
N ILE A 150 -0.64 5.41 10.15
CA ILE A 150 0.16 6.60 10.47
C ILE A 150 1.59 6.15 10.82
N ALA A 151 2.58 6.88 10.30
CA ALA A 151 3.98 6.54 10.47
C ALA A 151 4.47 6.82 11.91
N TYR A 152 4.63 5.78 12.72
CA TYR A 152 5.39 5.86 13.96
C TYR A 152 6.88 5.58 13.71
N LYS A 153 7.17 4.53 12.96
CA LYS A 153 8.54 4.16 12.56
C LYS A 153 8.99 5.04 11.40
N ALA A 154 10.29 5.26 11.28
CA ALA A 154 10.85 5.91 10.11
C ALA A 154 10.51 5.10 8.83
N LEU A 155 9.80 5.74 7.89
CA LEU A 155 9.37 5.16 6.62
C LEU A 155 9.80 6.08 5.47
N GLY A 156 9.94 5.52 4.27
CA GLY A 156 10.34 6.28 3.10
C GLY A 156 11.81 6.67 3.15
N ARG A 157 12.11 7.93 2.84
CA ARG A 157 13.46 8.48 2.91
C ARG A 157 13.89 8.75 4.35
N THR A 158 15.10 8.32 4.69
CA THR A 158 15.78 8.57 5.96
C THR A 158 17.22 8.96 5.69
N GLU A 159 17.94 9.43 6.71
CA GLU A 159 19.36 9.68 6.55
C GLU A 159 20.20 8.40 6.47
N ASP A 160 19.66 7.19 6.67
CA ASP A 160 20.33 5.93 6.29
C ASP A 160 19.91 5.46 4.88
N SER A 161 18.69 5.79 4.48
CA SER A 161 18.08 5.41 3.20
C SER A 161 17.64 6.66 2.42
N PRO A 162 18.58 7.44 1.85
CA PRO A 162 18.26 8.74 1.27
C PRO A 162 17.56 8.63 -0.09
N LEU A 163 17.57 7.46 -0.74
CA LEU A 163 16.71 7.16 -1.90
C LEU A 163 15.38 6.54 -1.49
N GLY A 164 15.18 6.27 -0.20
CA GLY A 164 14.01 5.58 0.34
C GLY A 164 13.88 4.14 -0.17
N ALA A 165 12.68 3.59 0.02
CA ALA A 165 12.31 2.30 -0.55
C ALA A 165 12.09 2.45 -2.07
N ALA A 166 13.14 2.15 -2.81
CA ALA A 166 13.14 1.85 -4.25
C ALA A 166 11.85 1.12 -4.67
N GLY A 167 11.08 1.69 -5.60
CA GLY A 167 9.80 1.10 -6.05
C GLY A 167 8.55 1.69 -5.41
N SER A 168 8.62 2.13 -4.15
CA SER A 168 7.44 2.65 -3.44
C SER A 168 6.96 3.98 -4.02
N VAL A 169 7.89 4.90 -4.28
CA VAL A 169 7.58 6.26 -4.75
C VAL A 169 6.87 6.21 -6.09
N TYR A 170 7.46 5.58 -7.10
CA TYR A 170 6.83 5.58 -8.42
C TYR A 170 5.55 4.74 -8.48
N ASN A 171 5.38 3.71 -7.65
CA ASN A 171 4.10 3.01 -7.54
C ASN A 171 3.00 3.92 -6.98
N LEU A 172 3.32 4.75 -5.97
CA LEU A 172 2.42 5.78 -5.45
C LEU A 172 2.14 6.88 -6.48
N LEU A 173 3.14 7.29 -7.27
CA LEU A 173 2.96 8.29 -8.34
C LEU A 173 2.02 7.81 -9.46
N GLN A 174 1.82 6.49 -9.61
CA GLN A 174 0.79 5.96 -10.51
C GLN A 174 -0.63 6.16 -9.97
N ALA A 175 -0.81 6.44 -8.68
CA ALA A 175 -2.12 6.69 -8.12
C ALA A 175 -2.73 7.98 -8.70
N THR A 176 -4.04 7.93 -8.92
CA THR A 176 -4.81 9.14 -9.27
C THR A 176 -5.33 9.84 -8.02
N HIS A 177 -5.44 9.08 -6.92
CA HIS A 177 -6.03 9.49 -5.66
C HIS A 177 -5.17 8.90 -4.53
N VAL A 178 -4.67 9.76 -3.64
CA VAL A 178 -3.94 9.36 -2.43
C VAL A 178 -4.70 9.89 -1.21
N LEU A 179 -5.12 8.99 -0.35
CA LEU A 179 -5.81 9.33 0.90
C LEU A 179 -4.80 9.37 2.04
N THR A 180 -4.86 10.43 2.85
CA THR A 180 -4.12 10.54 4.11
C THR A 180 -5.09 10.71 5.28
N PRO A 181 -4.75 10.19 6.48
CA PRO A 181 -5.64 10.24 7.63
C PRO A 181 -5.57 11.55 8.42
N CYS A 182 -4.46 12.29 8.33
CA CYS A 182 -4.20 13.48 9.14
C CYS A 182 -3.01 14.29 8.59
N PRO A 183 -2.87 15.58 8.99
CA PRO A 183 -1.78 16.44 8.53
C PRO A 183 -0.37 15.88 8.76
N PHE A 184 -0.15 15.16 9.88
CA PHE A 184 1.14 14.56 10.17
C PHE A 184 1.52 13.49 9.14
N MET A 185 0.57 12.63 8.76
CA MET A 185 0.82 11.63 7.73
C MET A 185 0.91 12.28 6.34
N THR A 186 0.10 13.30 6.04
CA THR A 186 0.22 14.10 4.81
C THR A 186 1.64 14.60 4.61
N GLU A 187 2.22 15.24 5.63
CA GLU A 187 3.59 15.76 5.54
C GLU A 187 4.63 14.64 5.38
N THR A 188 4.41 13.51 6.04
CA THR A 188 5.25 12.32 5.90
C THR A 188 5.27 11.80 4.46
N GLU A 189 4.11 11.70 3.79
CA GLU A 189 4.06 11.25 2.40
C GLU A 189 4.64 12.28 1.43
N LEU A 190 4.31 13.57 1.60
CA LEU A 190 4.85 14.64 0.76
C LEU A 190 6.38 14.69 0.79
N SER A 191 6.98 14.59 1.98
CA SER A 191 8.43 14.68 2.17
C SER A 191 9.14 13.33 1.98
N ARG A 192 8.84 12.33 2.82
CA ARG A 192 9.58 11.07 2.88
C ARG A 192 9.20 10.11 1.76
N PHE A 193 7.99 10.17 1.22
CA PHE A 193 7.61 9.41 0.02
C PHE A 193 7.77 10.25 -1.27
N SER A 194 8.32 11.46 -1.15
CA SER A 194 8.69 12.31 -2.29
C SER A 194 7.53 12.59 -3.25
N LEU A 195 6.34 12.83 -2.69
CA LEU A 195 5.16 13.24 -3.46
C LEU A 195 5.12 14.74 -3.73
N ARG A 196 5.81 15.57 -2.93
CA ARG A 196 5.83 17.02 -3.11
C ARG A 196 6.41 17.42 -4.45
N GLY A 197 5.70 18.28 -5.18
CA GLY A 197 6.08 18.77 -6.51
C GLY A 197 6.02 17.73 -7.64
N VAL A 198 5.88 16.44 -7.29
CA VAL A 198 5.93 15.33 -8.24
C VAL A 198 4.57 14.66 -8.39
N PHE A 199 3.78 14.50 -7.34
CA PHE A 199 2.48 13.84 -7.46
C PHE A 199 1.46 14.74 -8.16
N SER A 200 0.87 14.23 -9.24
CA SER A 200 -0.10 14.94 -10.09
C SER A 200 -1.56 14.53 -9.87
N GLY A 201 -1.80 13.49 -9.07
CA GLY A 201 -3.15 13.08 -8.70
C GLY A 201 -3.78 13.97 -7.63
N SER A 202 -4.96 13.59 -7.19
CA SER A 202 -5.65 14.24 -6.07
C SER A 202 -5.16 13.64 -4.74
N LEU A 203 -4.66 14.47 -3.82
CA LEU A 203 -4.31 14.06 -2.46
C LEU A 203 -5.32 14.68 -1.49
N ALA A 204 -5.87 13.88 -0.58
CA ALA A 204 -6.90 14.35 0.35
C ALA A 204 -6.75 13.78 1.76
N GLU A 205 -6.94 14.65 2.74
CA GLU A 205 -7.07 14.28 4.14
C GLU A 205 -8.53 13.93 4.48
N ILE A 206 -8.79 12.67 4.83
CA ILE A 206 -10.16 12.13 4.95
C ILE A 206 -10.38 11.29 6.23
N GLY A 207 -9.30 10.86 6.89
CA GLY A 207 -9.36 9.76 7.88
C GLY A 207 -9.30 8.40 7.19
N TYR A 208 -9.14 7.31 7.93
CA TYR A 208 -9.10 5.98 7.31
C TYR A 208 -10.47 5.30 7.26
N PRO A 209 -10.93 4.81 6.09
CA PRO A 209 -12.15 4.03 5.97
C PRO A 209 -12.24 2.85 6.94
N ARG A 210 -11.11 2.22 7.30
CA ARG A 210 -11.08 1.11 8.26
C ARG A 210 -11.57 1.50 9.67
N GLN A 211 -11.52 2.77 10.05
CA GLN A 211 -12.06 3.21 11.36
C GLN A 211 -13.58 3.09 11.41
N ASP A 212 -14.27 3.24 10.28
CA ASP A 212 -15.73 3.17 10.25
C ASP A 212 -16.24 1.78 10.66
N LEU A 213 -15.47 0.72 10.37
CA LEU A 213 -15.76 -0.64 10.84
C LEU A 213 -15.79 -0.74 12.37
N MET A 214 -14.98 0.08 13.04
CA MET A 214 -14.89 0.14 14.50
C MET A 214 -15.97 1.06 15.08
N LEU A 215 -16.07 2.28 14.56
CA LEU A 215 -16.91 3.34 15.11
C LEU A 215 -18.41 3.11 14.87
N ASN A 216 -18.76 2.46 13.75
CA ASN A 216 -20.15 2.19 13.38
C ASN A 216 -20.56 0.72 13.59
N MET A 217 -19.81 -0.03 14.41
CA MET A 217 -20.07 -1.44 14.58
C MET A 217 -21.47 -1.70 15.15
N HIS A 218 -22.26 -2.51 14.44
CA HIS A 218 -23.56 -2.96 14.93
C HIS A 218 -23.41 -3.91 16.12
N GLN A 219 -24.31 -3.82 17.10
CA GLN A 219 -24.27 -4.63 18.31
C GLN A 219 -24.28 -6.14 18.02
N ASP A 220 -25.08 -6.61 17.05
CA ASP A 220 -25.09 -8.02 16.65
C ASP A 220 -23.75 -8.53 16.10
N ARG A 221 -22.93 -7.65 15.49
CA ARG A 221 -21.59 -8.02 15.03
C ARG A 221 -20.63 -8.05 16.22
N ALA A 222 -20.72 -7.07 17.11
CA ALA A 222 -19.94 -7.05 18.35
C ALA A 222 -20.19 -8.30 19.19
N SER A 223 -21.46 -8.68 19.42
CA SER A 223 -21.82 -9.89 20.18
C SER A 223 -21.27 -11.16 19.53
N ARG A 224 -21.41 -11.30 18.20
CA ARG A 224 -20.84 -12.45 17.47
C ARG A 224 -19.33 -12.56 17.59
N ILE A 225 -18.61 -11.42 17.55
CA ILE A 225 -17.16 -11.40 17.76
C ILE A 225 -16.81 -11.84 19.19
N LYS A 226 -17.54 -11.34 20.19
CA LYS A 226 -17.34 -11.73 21.59
C LYS A 226 -17.59 -13.24 21.80
N GLU A 227 -18.64 -13.78 21.19
CA GLU A 227 -18.97 -15.21 21.21
C GLU A 227 -17.92 -16.05 20.48
N GLU A 228 -17.49 -15.65 19.28
CA GLU A 228 -16.44 -16.34 18.49
C GLU A 228 -15.11 -16.39 19.25
N LEU A 229 -14.80 -15.33 20.01
CA LEU A 229 -13.61 -15.26 20.86
C LEU A 229 -13.79 -15.94 22.23
N GLY A 230 -15.02 -16.33 22.60
CA GLY A 230 -15.31 -16.89 23.92
C GLY A 230 -15.07 -15.90 25.07
N LEU A 231 -15.31 -14.60 24.85
CA LEU A 231 -15.08 -13.58 25.87
C LEU A 231 -16.12 -13.71 27.00
N ASP A 232 -15.65 -13.63 28.25
CA ASP A 232 -16.51 -13.52 29.42
C ASP A 232 -17.17 -12.12 29.43
N PRO A 233 -18.52 -12.03 29.39
CA PRO A 233 -19.23 -10.75 29.34
C PRO A 233 -19.06 -9.91 30.62
N ASP A 234 -18.68 -10.53 31.75
CA ASP A 234 -18.50 -9.84 33.03
C ASP A 234 -17.10 -9.25 33.18
N ARG A 235 -16.18 -9.55 32.24
CA ARG A 235 -14.78 -9.11 32.25
C ARG A 235 -14.49 -8.08 31.18
N LYS A 236 -13.58 -7.15 31.49
CA LYS A 236 -13.02 -6.21 30.52
C LYS A 236 -12.16 -6.93 29.50
N THR A 237 -12.17 -6.46 28.26
CA THR A 237 -11.35 -7.02 27.17
C THR A 237 -10.08 -6.20 27.01
N VAL A 238 -8.93 -6.81 27.27
CA VAL A 238 -7.60 -6.20 27.12
C VAL A 238 -6.94 -6.78 25.88
N LEU A 239 -6.61 -5.94 24.91
CA LEU A 239 -5.85 -6.35 23.72
C LEU A 239 -4.37 -6.08 23.94
N TYR A 240 -3.54 -7.12 23.91
CA TYR A 240 -2.09 -7.00 23.83
C TYR A 240 -1.61 -7.20 22.39
N ALA A 241 -1.07 -6.14 21.79
CA ALA A 241 -0.63 -6.09 20.39
C ALA A 241 0.83 -5.64 20.25
N PRO A 242 1.82 -6.47 20.62
CA PRO A 242 3.23 -6.12 20.52
C PRO A 242 3.73 -6.14 19.07
N THR A 243 4.74 -5.31 18.80
CA THR A 243 5.42 -5.25 17.52
C THR A 243 6.43 -6.40 17.37
N TRP A 244 6.50 -6.99 16.18
CA TRP A 244 7.56 -7.96 15.86
C TRP A 244 8.94 -7.29 15.81
N ARG A 245 9.92 -7.86 16.52
CA ARG A 245 11.32 -7.36 16.60
C ARG A 245 12.27 -7.93 15.54
N GLY A 246 11.85 -8.86 14.69
CA GLY A 246 12.78 -9.54 13.78
C GLY A 246 13.27 -8.63 12.64
N ASN A 247 14.57 -8.32 12.66
CA ASN A 247 15.28 -7.66 11.57
C ASN A 247 15.91 -8.67 10.59
N LYS A 248 16.20 -8.18 9.38
CA LYS A 248 16.98 -8.88 8.36
C LYS A 248 18.41 -9.14 8.88
N GLY A 249 18.66 -10.33 9.42
CA GLY A 249 20.03 -10.86 9.60
C GLY A 249 20.54 -10.99 11.03
N THR A 250 19.86 -10.44 12.04
CA THR A 250 20.24 -10.59 13.47
C THR A 250 19.00 -11.00 14.28
N ALA A 251 18.90 -12.30 14.56
CA ALA A 251 17.83 -12.82 15.39
C ALA A 251 18.13 -12.56 16.88
N ARG A 252 17.54 -11.51 17.45
CA ARG A 252 17.20 -11.48 18.87
C ARG A 252 15.69 -11.28 19.00
N PHE A 253 14.96 -12.35 18.70
CA PHE A 253 13.62 -12.50 19.24
C PHE A 253 13.79 -13.12 20.63
N ASP A 254 13.48 -12.36 21.67
CA ASP A 254 13.54 -12.83 23.06
C ASP A 254 12.25 -13.58 23.39
N ALA A 255 12.24 -14.88 23.08
CA ALA A 255 11.11 -15.76 23.36
C ALA A 255 10.83 -15.83 24.87
N ASP A 256 11.88 -15.92 25.69
CA ASP A 256 11.77 -16.02 27.15
C ASP A 256 11.10 -14.77 27.74
N GLN A 257 11.43 -13.58 27.24
CA GLN A 257 10.76 -12.35 27.66
C GLN A 257 9.30 -12.34 27.24
N LEU A 258 8.98 -12.74 26.00
CA LEU A 258 7.58 -12.82 25.56
C LEU A 258 6.78 -13.79 26.44
N GLU A 259 7.33 -14.97 26.75
CA GLU A 259 6.65 -15.96 27.61
C GLU A 259 6.41 -15.42 29.01
N LYS A 260 7.37 -14.69 29.61
CA LYS A 260 7.20 -14.02 30.91
C LYS A 260 6.14 -12.92 30.89
N ASP A 261 6.08 -12.15 29.81
CA ASP A 261 5.08 -11.10 29.65
C ASP A 261 3.69 -11.71 29.53
N ILE A 262 3.54 -12.76 28.73
CA ILE A 262 2.28 -13.50 28.58
C ILE A 262 1.86 -14.14 29.91
N ASP A 263 2.78 -14.81 30.62
CA ASP A 263 2.53 -15.34 31.97
C ASP A 263 2.06 -14.26 32.94
N SER A 264 2.68 -13.08 32.89
CA SER A 264 2.28 -11.95 33.74
C SER A 264 0.88 -11.46 33.39
N LEU A 265 0.53 -11.39 32.11
CA LEU A 265 -0.80 -10.99 31.66
C LEU A 265 -1.91 -11.95 32.10
N THR A 266 -1.59 -13.23 32.34
CA THR A 266 -2.58 -14.20 32.87
C THR A 266 -3.13 -13.81 34.24
N LYS A 267 -2.40 -12.98 34.99
CA LYS A 267 -2.74 -12.51 36.34
C LYS A 267 -3.82 -11.42 36.34
N LEU A 268 -4.18 -10.88 35.18
CA LEU A 268 -5.24 -9.87 35.03
C LEU A 268 -6.62 -10.52 35.19
N ASP A 269 -7.52 -9.85 35.92
CA ASP A 269 -8.94 -10.19 35.95
C ASP A 269 -9.65 -9.60 34.72
N ALA A 270 -9.27 -10.09 33.54
CA ALA A 270 -9.73 -9.60 32.25
C ALA A 270 -9.73 -10.72 31.19
N ASN A 271 -10.49 -10.51 30.11
CA ASN A 271 -10.28 -11.25 28.87
C ASN A 271 -9.03 -10.71 28.18
N VAL A 272 -7.96 -11.49 28.12
CA VAL A 272 -6.71 -11.05 27.49
C VAL A 272 -6.65 -11.59 26.07
N VAL A 273 -6.78 -10.70 25.09
CA VAL A 273 -6.64 -11.03 23.67
C VAL A 273 -5.21 -10.73 23.23
N PHE A 274 -4.51 -11.72 22.67
CA PHE A 274 -3.15 -11.57 22.18
C PHE A 274 -3.12 -11.57 20.65
N GLN A 275 -2.86 -10.40 20.06
CA GLN A 275 -2.74 -10.23 18.62
C GLN A 275 -1.29 -9.94 18.22
N ALA A 276 -0.61 -10.95 17.70
CA ALA A 276 0.79 -10.85 17.33
C ALA A 276 1.11 -11.43 15.95
N HIS A 277 2.33 -11.17 15.49
CA HIS A 277 2.83 -11.74 14.26
C HIS A 277 2.90 -13.28 14.34
N HIS A 278 2.66 -13.98 13.23
CA HIS A 278 2.56 -15.45 13.19
C HIS A 278 3.80 -16.19 13.74
N ILE A 279 4.99 -15.56 13.75
CA ILE A 279 6.18 -16.14 14.37
C ILE A 279 6.05 -16.13 15.90
N MET A 280 5.58 -15.03 16.49
CA MET A 280 5.36 -14.92 17.95
C MET A 280 4.29 -15.92 18.41
N LEU A 281 3.21 -16.06 17.64
CA LEU A 281 2.16 -17.04 17.91
C LEU A 281 2.68 -18.48 17.96
N ARG A 282 3.75 -18.81 17.20
CA ARG A 282 4.35 -20.15 17.24
C ARG A 282 5.09 -20.47 18.53
N HIS A 283 5.53 -19.45 19.28
CA HIS A 283 6.24 -19.65 20.54
C HIS A 283 5.27 -19.93 21.69
N ILE A 284 4.06 -19.35 21.64
CA ILE A 284 3.06 -19.54 22.70
C ILE A 284 2.08 -20.69 22.41
N LYS A 285 2.09 -21.26 21.19
CA LYS A 285 1.08 -22.27 20.76
C LYS A 285 1.10 -23.57 21.58
N ASP A 286 2.26 -23.94 22.13
CA ASP A 286 2.47 -25.23 22.81
C ASP A 286 2.34 -25.08 24.34
N VAL A 287 2.02 -23.89 24.83
CA VAL A 287 1.84 -23.57 26.24
C VAL A 287 0.39 -23.17 26.48
N ASP A 288 -0.26 -23.83 27.43
CA ASP A 288 -1.60 -23.44 27.87
C ASP A 288 -1.49 -22.29 28.87
N TYR A 289 -1.71 -21.07 28.39
CA TYR A 289 -1.75 -19.88 29.23
C TYR A 289 -3.15 -19.62 29.83
N GLY A 290 -4.10 -20.54 29.69
CA GLY A 290 -5.44 -20.44 30.28
C GLY A 290 -6.32 -19.34 29.66
N ASN A 291 -6.12 -18.09 30.07
CA ASN A 291 -6.98 -16.94 29.73
C ASN A 291 -6.47 -16.09 28.55
N ILE A 292 -5.45 -16.54 27.83
CA ILE A 292 -4.94 -15.85 26.64
C ILE A 292 -5.69 -16.31 25.40
N ILE A 293 -6.38 -15.37 24.76
CA ILE A 293 -7.23 -15.59 23.59
C ILE A 293 -6.51 -15.11 22.34
N VAL A 294 -6.29 -15.99 21.38
CA VAL A 294 -5.72 -15.60 20.07
C VAL A 294 -6.87 -15.43 19.07
N PRO A 295 -7.07 -14.23 18.50
CA PRO A 295 -8.18 -13.99 17.59
C PRO A 295 -7.95 -14.76 16.27
N PRO A 296 -8.99 -15.39 15.71
CA PRO A 296 -8.87 -16.07 14.43
C PRO A 296 -8.59 -15.08 13.28
N PRO A 297 -7.96 -15.52 12.19
CA PRO A 297 -7.64 -14.65 11.05
C PRO A 297 -8.85 -14.02 10.35
N SER A 298 -10.05 -14.56 10.57
CA SER A 298 -11.36 -14.08 10.07
C SER A 298 -11.75 -12.73 10.67
N ILE A 299 -11.35 -12.45 11.91
CA ILE A 299 -11.69 -11.20 12.60
C ILE A 299 -10.75 -10.09 12.11
N VAL A 300 -11.34 -9.04 11.57
CA VAL A 300 -10.59 -7.87 11.09
C VAL A 300 -10.14 -7.04 12.30
N THR A 301 -8.92 -6.50 12.25
CA THR A 301 -8.31 -5.77 13.37
C THR A 301 -9.20 -4.64 13.92
N ASN A 302 -9.75 -3.77 13.05
CA ASN A 302 -10.61 -2.67 13.51
C ASN A 302 -11.93 -3.17 14.14
N GLU A 303 -12.40 -4.36 13.77
CA GLU A 303 -13.55 -4.95 14.44
C GLU A 303 -13.17 -5.46 15.84
N LEU A 304 -11.98 -6.08 15.99
CA LEU A 304 -11.45 -6.47 17.29
C LEU A 304 -11.25 -5.26 18.21
N LEU A 305 -10.75 -4.14 17.68
CA LEU A 305 -10.61 -2.89 18.43
C LEU A 305 -11.94 -2.36 18.97
N ALA A 306 -13.05 -2.58 18.27
CA ALA A 306 -14.36 -2.12 18.73
C ALA A 306 -14.83 -2.81 20.02
N VAL A 307 -14.54 -4.11 20.14
CA VAL A 307 -14.88 -4.92 21.32
C VAL A 307 -13.81 -4.89 22.41
N THR A 308 -12.69 -4.20 22.18
CA THR A 308 -11.59 -4.04 23.14
C THR A 308 -11.89 -2.89 24.10
N ASP A 309 -11.69 -3.09 25.41
CA ASP A 309 -11.85 -2.06 26.45
C ASP A 309 -10.54 -1.31 26.77
N LEU A 310 -9.38 -1.94 26.59
CA LEU A 310 -8.06 -1.37 26.84
C LEU A 310 -7.03 -1.95 25.85
N LEU A 311 -6.16 -1.10 25.31
CA LEU A 311 -5.07 -1.51 24.43
C LEU A 311 -3.72 -1.46 25.15
N ILE A 312 -2.98 -2.56 25.12
CA ILE A 312 -1.55 -2.63 25.43
C ILE A 312 -0.79 -2.72 24.11
N SER A 313 0.07 -1.75 23.84
CA SER A 313 0.85 -1.67 22.60
C SER A 313 2.25 -1.15 22.89
N ASP A 314 3.14 -1.24 21.90
CA ASP A 314 4.50 -0.70 21.96
C ASP A 314 4.73 0.33 20.84
N TYR A 315 5.48 -0.02 19.80
CA TYR A 315 5.80 0.76 18.61
C TYR A 315 4.84 0.52 17.43
N SER A 316 3.70 -0.10 17.69
CA SER A 316 2.71 -0.42 16.65
C SER A 316 1.87 0.80 16.30
N SER A 317 1.55 1.00 15.02
CA SER A 317 0.63 2.06 14.58
C SER A 317 -0.83 1.78 14.96
N ILE A 318 -1.13 0.63 15.57
CA ILE A 318 -2.49 0.28 15.99
C ILE A 318 -3.06 1.22 17.05
N PHE A 319 -2.22 1.86 17.86
CA PHE A 319 -2.70 2.81 18.87
C PHE A 319 -3.36 4.04 18.22
N PHE A 320 -2.90 4.46 17.04
CA PHE A 320 -3.52 5.56 16.31
C PHE A 320 -4.97 5.22 15.94
N ASP A 321 -5.23 3.99 15.53
CA ASP A 321 -6.59 3.54 15.21
C ASP A 321 -7.46 3.52 16.48
N PHE A 322 -6.88 3.08 17.60
CA PHE A 322 -7.62 2.96 18.85
C PHE A 322 -7.94 4.31 19.51
N LEU A 323 -7.25 5.40 19.15
CA LEU A 323 -7.50 6.76 19.67
C LEU A 323 -8.97 7.18 19.53
N ALA A 324 -9.65 6.79 18.44
CA ALA A 324 -11.03 7.19 18.19
C ALA A 324 -12.04 6.54 19.18
N THR A 325 -11.62 5.53 19.95
CA THR A 325 -12.49 4.84 20.92
C THR A 325 -12.66 5.58 22.25
N ASN A 326 -11.80 6.56 22.56
CA ASN A 326 -11.70 7.20 23.88
C ASN A 326 -11.38 6.23 25.03
N LYS A 327 -10.83 5.06 24.73
CA LYS A 327 -10.47 4.02 25.70
C LYS A 327 -8.98 4.07 26.07
N PRO A 328 -8.59 3.55 27.25
CA PRO A 328 -7.21 3.62 27.73
C PRO A 328 -6.23 2.86 26.82
N ILE A 329 -5.04 3.47 26.65
CA ILE A 329 -3.89 2.89 25.96
C ILE A 329 -2.74 2.84 26.96
N VAL A 330 -2.08 1.69 27.08
CA VAL A 330 -0.86 1.52 27.86
C VAL A 330 0.28 1.19 26.91
N HIS A 331 1.35 1.98 26.95
CA HIS A 331 2.54 1.76 26.15
C HIS A 331 3.59 0.96 26.93
N TYR A 332 3.82 -0.29 26.54
CA TYR A 332 4.83 -1.15 27.15
C TYR A 332 6.15 -1.05 26.38
N LEU A 333 7.05 -0.17 26.81
CA LEU A 333 8.26 0.24 26.08
C LEU A 333 9.54 -0.21 26.80
N TYR A 334 9.66 -1.51 27.07
CA TYR A 334 10.78 -2.10 27.80
C TYR A 334 12.14 -1.96 27.10
N ASP A 335 12.16 -1.70 25.78
CA ASP A 335 13.35 -1.67 24.93
C ASP A 335 13.49 -0.38 24.09
N TYR A 336 12.91 0.74 24.55
CA TYR A 336 12.77 1.95 23.72
C TYR A 336 14.07 2.46 23.12
N ASP A 337 15.12 2.63 23.92
CA ASP A 337 16.35 3.29 23.46
C ASP A 337 17.01 2.46 22.35
N ALA A 338 17.07 1.13 22.54
CA ALA A 338 17.58 0.20 21.53
C ALA A 338 16.69 0.16 20.28
N TYR A 339 15.37 0.17 20.44
CA TYR A 339 14.44 0.16 19.31
C TYR A 339 14.51 1.45 18.49
N ALA A 340 14.61 2.60 19.16
CA ALA A 340 14.69 3.91 18.53
C ALA A 340 15.97 4.06 17.70
N GLU A 341 17.11 3.58 18.23
CA GLU A 341 18.40 3.56 17.53
C GLU A 341 18.36 2.63 16.30
N GLU A 342 17.78 1.44 16.43
CA GLU A 342 17.79 0.44 15.35
C GLU A 342 16.76 0.74 14.24
N ARG A 343 15.57 1.22 14.58
CA ARG A 343 14.44 1.35 13.65
C ARG A 343 14.16 2.77 13.21
N GLY A 344 14.56 3.76 14.00
CA GLY A 344 14.15 5.15 13.85
C GLY A 344 12.68 5.35 14.20
N LEU A 345 12.39 6.33 15.06
CA LEU A 345 11.03 6.73 15.44
C LEU A 345 10.77 8.17 14.99
N LEU A 346 9.55 8.43 14.56
CA LEU A 346 9.08 9.77 14.17
C LEU A 346 8.37 10.52 15.30
N LEU A 347 8.07 9.82 16.39
CA LEU A 347 7.41 10.38 17.57
C LEU A 347 8.28 10.20 18.81
N ASP A 348 8.26 11.20 19.68
CA ASP A 348 8.84 11.11 21.00
C ASP A 348 7.87 10.47 22.02
N LYS A 349 8.40 9.90 23.11
CA LYS A 349 7.60 9.36 24.24
C LYS A 349 6.60 10.38 24.79
N SER A 350 6.95 11.66 24.80
CA SER A 350 6.08 12.74 25.27
C SER A 350 4.83 12.93 24.42
N GLU A 351 4.80 12.42 23.19
CA GLU A 351 3.67 12.51 22.28
C GLU A 351 2.70 11.32 22.38
N LEU A 352 3.10 10.24 23.05
CA LEU A 352 2.28 9.03 23.18
C LEU A 352 1.13 9.21 24.19
N PRO A 353 -0.12 8.86 23.85
CA PRO A 353 -1.25 8.96 24.78
C PRO A 353 -1.15 7.91 25.90
N GLY A 354 -1.65 8.23 27.10
CA GLY A 354 -1.71 7.27 28.20
C GLY A 354 -0.36 6.97 28.90
N PRO A 355 -0.36 6.05 29.88
CA PRO A 355 0.84 5.70 30.63
C PRO A 355 1.86 4.92 29.79
N ILE A 356 3.13 5.16 30.09
CA ILE A 356 4.27 4.42 29.57
C ILE A 356 4.86 3.61 30.72
N VAL A 357 5.02 2.31 30.52
CA VAL A 357 5.57 1.37 31.50
C VAL A 357 6.72 0.58 30.88
N THR A 358 7.67 0.12 31.69
CA THR A 358 8.88 -0.55 31.20
C THR A 358 9.10 -1.93 31.80
N THR A 359 8.33 -2.30 32.83
CA THR A 359 8.38 -3.62 33.45
C THR A 359 7.01 -4.31 33.43
N SER A 360 7.01 -5.64 33.48
CA SER A 360 5.76 -6.42 33.50
C SER A 360 4.95 -6.13 34.79
N ASP A 361 5.60 -5.90 35.94
CA ASP A 361 4.92 -5.54 37.19
C ASP A 361 4.18 -4.20 37.10
N GLU A 362 4.85 -3.16 36.56
CA GLU A 362 4.22 -1.86 36.28
C GLU A 362 3.04 -2.00 35.32
N LEU A 363 3.19 -2.85 34.30
CA LEU A 363 2.14 -3.12 33.32
C LEU A 363 0.90 -3.71 33.98
N ILE A 364 1.06 -4.77 34.79
CA ILE A 364 -0.07 -5.42 35.46
C ILE A 364 -0.75 -4.46 36.44
N ALA A 365 0.02 -3.74 37.25
CA ALA A 365 -0.54 -2.76 38.20
C ALA A 365 -1.33 -1.66 37.47
N THR A 366 -0.77 -1.11 36.38
CA THR A 366 -1.39 -0.04 35.60
C THR A 366 -2.66 -0.49 34.90
N VAL A 367 -2.64 -1.67 34.27
CA VAL A 367 -3.80 -2.23 33.58
C VAL A 367 -4.91 -2.54 34.58
N SER A 368 -4.58 -3.14 35.73
CA SER A 368 -5.54 -3.47 36.79
C SER A 368 -6.25 -2.21 37.33
N ASP A 369 -5.50 -1.13 37.59
CA ASP A 369 -6.08 0.17 37.98
C ASP A 369 -7.04 0.71 36.92
N LEU A 370 -6.61 0.71 35.65
CA LEU A 370 -7.40 1.27 34.55
C LEU A 370 -8.66 0.45 34.24
N THR A 371 -8.62 -0.88 34.39
CA THR A 371 -9.80 -1.73 34.18
C THR A 371 -10.79 -1.67 35.34
N ALA A 372 -10.34 -1.31 36.55
CA ALA A 372 -11.18 -1.23 37.75
C ALA A 372 -12.01 0.06 37.86
N ARG A 373 -11.76 1.07 37.01
CA ARG A 373 -12.44 2.38 37.07
C ARG A 373 -12.96 2.84 35.72
N SER A 374 -13.83 3.85 35.76
CA SER A 374 -14.22 4.58 34.55
C SER A 374 -13.04 5.41 34.04
N TYR A 375 -12.72 5.29 32.76
CA TYR A 375 -11.65 6.04 32.12
C TYR A 375 -12.20 7.30 31.45
N ILE A 376 -11.49 8.42 31.63
CA ILE A 376 -11.76 9.68 30.93
C ILE A 376 -10.45 10.10 30.26
N PRO A 377 -10.42 10.28 28.92
CA PRO A 377 -9.25 10.79 28.23
C PRO A 377 -8.76 12.11 28.82
N ASP A 378 -7.48 12.14 29.18
CA ASP A 378 -6.81 13.34 29.64
C ASP A 378 -6.43 14.27 28.47
N GLU A 379 -5.82 15.40 28.80
CA GLU A 379 -5.41 16.38 27.79
C GLU A 379 -4.33 15.84 26.84
N LYS A 380 -3.45 14.93 27.30
CA LYS A 380 -2.42 14.32 26.45
C LYS A 380 -3.06 13.42 25.39
N TYR A 381 -4.05 12.63 25.79
CA TYR A 381 -4.85 11.80 24.90
C TYR A 381 -5.60 12.63 23.87
N ARG A 382 -6.28 13.71 24.29
CA ARG A 382 -7.03 14.59 23.38
C ARG A 382 -6.13 15.30 22.37
N ARG A 383 -4.93 15.72 22.77
CA ARG A 383 -3.93 16.26 21.84
C ARG A 383 -3.51 15.22 20.80
N ALA A 384 -3.31 13.97 21.21
CA ALA A 384 -3.01 12.88 20.27
C ALA A 384 -4.18 12.65 19.29
N GLN A 385 -5.44 12.64 19.77
CA GLN A 385 -6.62 12.55 18.90
C GLN A 385 -6.68 13.70 17.88
N ALA A 386 -6.52 14.95 18.34
CA ALA A 386 -6.56 16.11 17.46
C ALA A 386 -5.44 16.10 16.41
N LYS A 387 -4.27 15.57 16.76
CA LYS A 387 -3.12 15.47 15.85
C LYS A 387 -3.25 14.32 14.84
N PHE A 388 -3.70 13.15 15.29
CA PHE A 388 -3.60 11.92 14.52
C PHE A 388 -4.92 11.40 13.94
N GLY A 389 -6.06 11.68 14.58
CA GLY A 389 -7.38 11.26 14.12
C GLY A 389 -8.40 12.40 13.98
N PRO A 390 -8.05 13.59 13.42
CA PRO A 390 -9.00 14.72 13.32
C PRO A 390 -10.21 14.42 12.41
N TYR A 391 -10.15 13.38 11.58
CA TYR A 391 -11.21 12.99 10.65
C TYR A 391 -11.77 11.58 10.93
N ASP A 392 -11.45 10.97 12.07
CA ASP A 392 -11.94 9.63 12.43
C ASP A 392 -13.31 9.73 13.12
N ASP A 393 -14.33 10.06 12.33
CA ASP A 393 -15.71 10.34 12.77
C ASP A 393 -16.73 9.27 12.33
N GLY A 394 -16.25 8.16 11.77
CA GLY A 394 -17.08 7.08 11.24
C GLY A 394 -17.66 7.36 9.84
N GLN A 395 -17.20 8.39 9.12
CA GLN A 395 -17.70 8.73 7.79
C GLN A 395 -16.61 8.75 6.70
N ALA A 396 -15.43 8.21 6.99
CA ALA A 396 -14.29 8.25 6.07
C ALA A 396 -14.57 7.46 4.78
N SER A 397 -15.30 6.35 4.86
CA SER A 397 -15.70 5.53 3.70
C SER A 397 -16.61 6.30 2.75
N ASP A 398 -17.63 6.97 3.28
CA ASP A 398 -18.57 7.76 2.46
C ASP A 398 -17.91 8.96 1.80
N ARG A 399 -17.07 9.70 2.55
CA ARG A 399 -16.24 10.77 1.97
C ARG A 399 -15.34 10.25 0.86
N THR A 400 -14.66 9.13 1.09
CA THR A 400 -13.76 8.52 0.10
C THR A 400 -14.52 8.09 -1.16
N ILE A 401 -15.69 7.47 -1.01
CA ILE A 401 -16.50 7.00 -2.16
C ILE A 401 -16.97 8.19 -3.01
N ARG A 402 -17.48 9.25 -2.38
CA ARG A 402 -17.90 10.48 -3.09
C ARG A 402 -16.73 11.11 -3.84
N TRP A 403 -15.60 11.28 -3.18
CA TRP A 403 -14.40 11.84 -3.79
C TRP A 403 -13.87 11.00 -4.95
N PHE A 404 -13.63 9.71 -4.73
CA PHE A 404 -12.97 8.86 -5.70
C PHE A 404 -13.85 8.54 -6.91
N PHE A 405 -15.11 8.18 -6.69
CA PHE A 405 -16.01 7.76 -7.77
C PHE A 405 -16.77 8.93 -8.40
N GLN A 406 -17.20 9.91 -7.60
CA GLN A 406 -18.09 10.98 -8.04
C GLN A 406 -17.36 12.31 -8.28
N GLY A 407 -16.13 12.45 -7.79
CA GLY A 407 -15.37 13.71 -7.89
C GLY A 407 -15.87 14.80 -6.94
N ASP A 408 -16.70 14.44 -5.96
CA ASP A 408 -17.22 15.37 -4.96
C ASP A 408 -16.23 15.52 -3.79
N SER A 409 -15.73 16.74 -3.60
CA SER A 409 -14.76 17.08 -2.57
C SER A 409 -15.30 18.07 -1.52
N ALA A 410 -16.62 18.19 -1.35
CA ALA A 410 -17.22 19.21 -0.49
C ALA A 410 -16.79 19.11 1.00
N ASP A 411 -16.59 17.89 1.51
CA ASP A 411 -16.35 17.63 2.94
C ASP A 411 -14.98 17.00 3.23
N ILE A 412 -14.00 17.24 2.35
CA ILE A 412 -12.63 16.74 2.49
C ILE A 412 -11.64 17.88 2.38
N ARG A 413 -10.48 17.72 3.01
CA ARG A 413 -9.37 18.67 2.82
C ARG A 413 -8.47 18.17 1.69
N LEU A 414 -8.62 18.77 0.51
CA LEU A 414 -7.67 18.60 -0.58
C LEU A 414 -6.32 19.21 -0.23
N VAL A 415 -5.24 18.55 -0.63
CA VAL A 415 -3.86 18.97 -0.38
C VAL A 415 -3.21 19.29 -1.71
N GLU A 416 -2.74 20.52 -1.84
CA GLU A 416 -1.96 20.96 -2.99
C GLU A 416 -0.53 20.43 -2.86
N THR A 417 -0.16 19.49 -3.72
CA THR A 417 1.17 18.86 -3.73
C THR A 417 2.24 19.73 -4.38
N ARG A 418 1.84 20.70 -5.21
CA ARG A 418 2.71 21.60 -5.95
C ARG A 418 2.27 23.04 -5.74
N GLN A 419 2.92 23.71 -4.79
CA GLN A 419 2.62 25.11 -4.43
C GLN A 419 3.45 26.13 -5.22
N ARG A 420 4.48 25.67 -5.92
CA ARG A 420 5.45 26.48 -6.67
C ARG A 420 5.72 25.86 -8.04
N PRO A 421 6.35 26.61 -8.97
CA PRO A 421 6.88 26.01 -10.19
C PRO A 421 7.77 24.81 -9.86
N SER A 422 7.69 23.75 -10.66
CA SER A 422 8.44 22.51 -10.43
C SER A 422 9.62 22.39 -11.39
N ILE A 423 10.76 21.95 -10.85
CA ILE A 423 11.96 21.65 -11.61
C ILE A 423 12.39 20.21 -11.37
N ILE A 424 12.63 19.46 -12.44
CA ILE A 424 13.21 18.13 -12.38
C ILE A 424 14.67 18.13 -12.84
N PHE A 425 15.54 17.64 -11.96
CA PHE A 425 16.91 17.30 -12.25
C PHE A 425 16.97 15.83 -12.68
N TRP A 426 17.13 15.62 -13.97
CA TRP A 426 17.13 14.31 -14.60
C TRP A 426 18.54 13.71 -14.60
N GLY A 427 18.89 13.07 -13.49
CA GLY A 427 20.18 12.44 -13.26
C GLY A 427 20.39 11.16 -14.08
N GLY A 428 19.38 10.29 -14.11
CA GLY A 428 19.53 8.95 -14.70
C GLY A 428 20.71 8.20 -14.08
N ARG A 429 21.61 7.66 -14.90
CA ARG A 429 22.86 7.05 -14.42
C ARG A 429 23.94 8.10 -14.20
N LEU A 430 24.27 8.35 -12.94
CA LEU A 430 25.34 9.27 -12.53
C LEU A 430 26.72 8.62 -12.67
N ASP A 431 27.70 9.37 -13.20
CA ASP A 431 29.11 8.96 -13.24
C ASP A 431 29.83 9.24 -11.90
N LYS A 432 31.07 8.77 -11.75
CA LYS A 432 31.88 9.02 -10.54
C LYS A 432 32.73 10.31 -10.65
N GLY A 433 32.48 11.13 -11.65
CA GLY A 433 33.34 12.26 -12.04
C GLY A 433 32.87 13.61 -11.51
N LYS A 434 33.55 14.66 -11.98
CA LYS A 434 33.20 16.07 -11.68
C LYS A 434 31.78 16.42 -12.11
N LYS A 435 31.29 15.83 -13.22
CA LYS A 435 29.94 16.10 -13.76
C LYS A 435 28.85 15.81 -12.74
N THR A 436 28.93 14.68 -12.03
CA THR A 436 27.95 14.35 -10.98
C THR A 436 27.98 15.34 -9.83
N ARG A 437 29.18 15.76 -9.38
CA ARG A 437 29.29 16.75 -8.31
C ARG A 437 28.70 18.10 -8.69
N ASP A 438 29.03 18.61 -9.87
CA ASP A 438 28.50 19.88 -10.38
C ASP A 438 26.96 19.81 -10.57
N PHE A 439 26.46 18.65 -11.01
CA PHE A 439 25.03 18.42 -11.19
C PHE A 439 24.26 18.40 -9.87
N LEU A 440 24.71 17.63 -8.88
CA LEU A 440 24.07 17.56 -7.56
C LEU A 440 24.21 18.88 -6.79
N GLU A 441 25.30 19.61 -6.97
CA GLU A 441 25.45 20.97 -6.45
C GLU A 441 24.40 21.92 -7.05
N SER A 442 24.07 21.78 -8.34
CA SER A 442 23.00 22.56 -8.97
C SER A 442 21.62 22.20 -8.38
N VAL A 443 21.40 20.95 -7.97
CA VAL A 443 20.17 20.53 -7.25
C VAL A 443 20.10 21.26 -5.91
N ARG A 444 21.20 21.27 -5.14
CA ARG A 444 21.29 21.94 -3.84
C ARG A 444 21.01 23.44 -3.96
N ILE A 445 21.66 24.12 -4.91
CA ILE A 445 21.45 25.55 -5.16
C ILE A 445 19.98 25.85 -5.49
N ALA A 446 19.35 25.03 -6.33
CA ALA A 446 17.93 25.21 -6.65
C ALA A 446 17.02 24.98 -5.44
N ALA A 447 17.34 24.01 -4.58
CA ALA A 447 16.58 23.73 -3.36
C ALA A 447 16.70 24.88 -2.33
N GLU A 448 17.90 25.44 -2.18
CA GLU A 448 18.19 26.54 -1.25
C GLU A 448 17.59 27.88 -1.68
N ALA A 449 17.41 28.10 -2.99
CA ALA A 449 16.70 29.28 -3.49
C ALA A 449 15.25 29.34 -2.97
N GLY A 450 14.63 28.20 -2.72
CA GLY A 450 13.31 28.10 -2.09
C GLY A 450 12.16 28.66 -2.93
N ASP A 451 12.36 28.87 -4.23
CA ASP A 451 11.36 29.41 -5.17
C ASP A 451 10.67 28.32 -6.01
N LYS A 452 11.18 27.08 -5.98
CA LYS A 452 10.69 25.94 -6.78
C LYS A 452 10.51 24.67 -5.95
N GLU A 453 9.63 23.79 -6.42
CA GLU A 453 9.60 22.40 -5.97
C GLU A 453 10.67 21.61 -6.75
N VAL A 454 11.68 21.10 -6.04
CA VAL A 454 12.86 20.47 -6.65
C VAL A 454 12.72 18.95 -6.60
N THR A 455 12.88 18.30 -7.75
CA THR A 455 12.87 16.85 -7.88
C THR A 455 14.17 16.34 -8.46
N LEU A 456 14.79 15.33 -7.84
CA LEU A 456 15.93 14.61 -8.39
C LEU A 456 15.49 13.21 -8.86
N PHE A 457 15.72 12.91 -10.14
CA PHE A 457 15.45 11.60 -10.72
C PHE A 457 16.74 10.85 -11.05
N VAL A 458 16.95 9.71 -10.40
CA VAL A 458 18.20 8.93 -10.52
C VAL A 458 17.94 7.44 -10.74
N ALA A 459 18.92 6.76 -11.31
CA ALA A 459 18.94 5.32 -11.40
C ALA A 459 19.43 4.70 -10.08
N HIS A 460 19.00 3.48 -9.76
CA HIS A 460 19.45 2.76 -8.56
C HIS A 460 20.94 2.50 -8.53
N SER A 461 21.62 2.49 -9.69
CA SER A 461 23.07 2.45 -9.76
C SER A 461 23.75 3.57 -8.93
N ALA A 462 23.06 4.68 -8.64
CA ALA A 462 23.55 5.74 -7.75
C ALA A 462 23.96 5.21 -6.36
N LYS A 463 23.31 4.14 -5.86
CA LYS A 463 23.68 3.50 -4.58
C LYS A 463 25.13 2.99 -4.55
N SER A 464 25.72 2.69 -5.71
CA SER A 464 27.11 2.24 -5.83
C SER A 464 28.12 3.38 -5.99
N ASN A 465 27.66 4.62 -5.90
CA ASN A 465 28.44 5.84 -6.04
C ASN A 465 28.45 6.60 -4.71
N GLU A 466 29.41 6.30 -3.84
CA GLU A 466 29.50 6.84 -2.48
C GLU A 466 29.47 8.38 -2.46
N ALA A 467 30.26 9.03 -3.31
CA ALA A 467 30.30 10.50 -3.40
C ALA A 467 28.95 11.11 -3.82
N ALA A 468 28.22 10.46 -4.73
CA ALA A 468 26.87 10.92 -5.09
C ALA A 468 25.88 10.70 -3.93
N MET A 469 26.00 9.58 -3.22
CA MET A 469 25.11 9.25 -2.10
C MET A 469 25.31 10.16 -0.89
N GLU A 470 26.54 10.63 -0.64
CA GLU A 470 26.84 11.65 0.36
C GLU A 470 26.10 12.96 0.03
N GLN A 471 26.30 13.49 -1.18
CA GLN A 471 25.61 14.71 -1.63
C GLN A 471 24.09 14.54 -1.65
N ILE A 472 23.57 13.39 -2.07
CA ILE A 472 22.13 13.09 -2.06
C ILE A 472 21.57 13.05 -0.64
N ARG A 473 22.34 12.60 0.34
CA ARG A 473 21.96 12.60 1.76
C ARG A 473 21.82 14.04 2.27
N ASP A 474 22.75 14.91 1.88
CA ASP A 474 22.76 16.32 2.28
C ASP A 474 21.61 17.15 1.67
N LEU A 475 20.98 16.69 0.59
CA LEU A 475 19.80 17.35 0.01
C LEU A 475 18.58 17.36 0.96
N GLY A 476 18.57 16.51 1.98
CA GLY A 476 17.49 16.46 2.97
C GLY A 476 16.12 16.10 2.36
N LEU A 477 15.05 16.38 3.10
CA LEU A 477 13.66 16.02 2.74
C LEU A 477 12.90 17.11 1.96
N THR A 478 13.54 18.25 1.67
CA THR A 478 12.95 19.34 0.88
C THR A 478 13.01 19.07 -0.62
N VAL A 479 13.98 18.27 -1.08
CA VAL A 479 14.06 17.78 -2.46
C VAL A 479 13.31 16.47 -2.58
N SER A 480 12.37 16.33 -3.49
CA SER A 480 11.75 15.03 -3.80
C SER A 480 12.73 14.15 -4.60
N ILE A 481 12.85 12.86 -4.25
CA ILE A 481 13.74 11.94 -4.97
C ILE A 481 12.95 10.77 -5.52
N VAL A 482 13.01 10.61 -6.84
CA VAL A 482 12.48 9.44 -7.54
C VAL A 482 13.66 8.58 -8.01
N ALA A 483 13.67 7.32 -7.61
CA ALA A 483 14.70 6.36 -8.01
C ALA A 483 14.07 5.18 -8.76
N ARG A 484 14.68 4.77 -9.88
CA ARG A 484 14.23 3.60 -10.65
C ARG A 484 15.37 2.64 -11.00
N ASN A 485 15.01 1.41 -11.28
CA ASN A 485 15.97 0.40 -11.72
C ASN A 485 16.41 0.67 -13.17
N ASP A 486 17.71 0.51 -13.43
CA ASP A 486 18.39 0.98 -14.63
C ASP A 486 17.88 0.37 -15.95
N TYR A 487 17.49 -0.90 -15.90
CA TYR A 487 17.15 -1.70 -17.08
C TYR A 487 15.70 -2.15 -17.11
N GLU A 488 14.91 -1.73 -16.13
CA GLU A 488 13.55 -2.22 -15.98
C GLU A 488 12.60 -1.43 -16.89
N MET A 489 11.89 -2.13 -17.77
CA MET A 489 10.81 -1.55 -18.57
C MET A 489 9.69 -2.55 -18.81
N ALA A 490 8.46 -2.05 -18.82
CA ALA A 490 7.29 -2.81 -19.27
C ALA A 490 7.17 -2.73 -20.80
N MET A 491 7.59 -3.79 -21.48
CA MET A 491 7.56 -3.91 -22.95
C MET A 491 6.76 -5.14 -23.36
N THR A 492 5.89 -5.01 -24.35
CA THR A 492 5.32 -6.12 -25.10
C THR A 492 6.39 -6.89 -25.85
N THR A 493 6.05 -8.08 -26.33
CA THR A 493 6.96 -8.87 -27.18
C THR A 493 7.39 -8.08 -28.42
N ALA A 494 6.46 -7.39 -29.08
CA ALA A 494 6.73 -6.63 -30.31
C ALA A 494 7.69 -5.47 -30.07
N GLU A 495 7.54 -4.72 -28.98
CA GLU A 495 8.46 -3.61 -28.63
C GLU A 495 9.85 -4.12 -28.25
N ARG A 496 9.94 -5.27 -27.57
CA ARG A 496 11.23 -5.90 -27.28
C ARG A 496 11.97 -6.28 -28.56
N ASP A 497 11.26 -6.90 -29.50
CA ASP A 497 11.85 -7.33 -30.77
C ASP A 497 12.21 -6.09 -31.63
N ALA A 498 11.39 -5.03 -31.61
CA ALA A 498 11.70 -3.76 -32.28
C ALA A 498 12.91 -3.04 -31.68
N ARG A 499 13.13 -3.14 -30.36
CA ARG A 499 14.27 -2.53 -29.68
C ARG A 499 15.60 -3.22 -29.99
N ASN A 500 15.57 -4.54 -30.23
CA ASN A 500 16.74 -5.38 -30.48
C ASN A 500 16.54 -6.23 -31.75
N PRO A 501 16.52 -5.63 -32.95
CA PRO A 501 16.21 -6.35 -34.20
C PRO A 501 17.24 -7.44 -34.55
N ASP A 502 18.47 -7.34 -34.04
CA ASP A 502 19.58 -8.25 -34.32
C ASP A 502 19.75 -9.38 -33.27
N ASP A 503 18.86 -9.49 -32.28
CA ASP A 503 18.94 -10.56 -31.27
C ASP A 503 18.45 -11.91 -31.83
N THR A 504 19.35 -12.60 -32.53
CA THR A 504 19.11 -13.94 -33.12
C THR A 504 19.12 -15.08 -32.10
N SER A 505 19.18 -14.79 -30.78
CA SER A 505 19.16 -15.83 -29.73
C SER A 505 17.79 -16.52 -29.60
N LYS A 506 16.74 -15.92 -30.18
CA LYS A 506 15.47 -16.60 -30.44
C LYS A 506 15.53 -17.23 -31.83
N GLY A 507 15.66 -18.56 -31.88
CA GLY A 507 15.52 -19.30 -33.13
C GLY A 507 14.24 -18.90 -33.88
N ALA A 508 14.30 -18.90 -35.21
CA ALA A 508 13.15 -18.64 -36.06
C ALA A 508 11.93 -19.45 -35.56
N PRO A 509 10.72 -18.86 -35.49
CA PRO A 509 9.54 -19.61 -35.06
C PRO A 509 9.38 -20.82 -35.97
N ASN A 510 9.61 -22.02 -35.43
CA ASN A 510 9.31 -23.26 -36.14
C ASN A 510 7.83 -23.23 -36.55
N ALA A 511 7.57 -23.42 -37.84
CA ALA A 511 6.26 -23.36 -38.48
C ALA A 511 5.25 -24.40 -37.95
N GLU A 512 5.66 -25.26 -37.02
CA GLU A 512 4.84 -26.29 -36.37
C GLU A 512 4.75 -26.15 -34.83
N THR A 513 4.96 -24.95 -34.29
CA THR A 513 4.71 -24.73 -32.86
C THR A 513 3.22 -24.54 -32.60
N THR A 514 2.57 -25.53 -31.98
CA THR A 514 1.24 -25.35 -31.39
C THR A 514 1.22 -24.06 -30.58
N ALA A 515 0.28 -23.15 -30.88
CA ALA A 515 0.17 -21.87 -30.20
C ALA A 515 0.29 -22.07 -28.67
N THR A 516 1.22 -21.36 -28.04
CA THR A 516 1.42 -21.43 -26.60
C THR A 516 0.10 -21.13 -25.89
N PRO A 517 -0.13 -21.63 -24.66
CA PRO A 517 -1.30 -21.25 -23.87
C PRO A 517 -1.53 -19.74 -23.83
N TRP A 518 -0.44 -18.95 -23.81
CA TRP A 518 -0.49 -17.50 -23.91
C TRP A 518 -0.97 -16.98 -25.27
N GLN A 519 -0.45 -17.51 -26.38
CA GLN A 519 -0.88 -17.10 -27.72
C GLN A 519 -2.37 -17.42 -27.96
N ARG A 520 -2.85 -18.55 -27.43
CA ARG A 520 -4.29 -18.90 -27.44
C ARG A 520 -5.12 -17.95 -26.57
N LEU A 521 -4.58 -17.51 -25.44
CA LEU A 521 -5.26 -16.57 -24.55
C LEU A 521 -5.30 -15.16 -25.17
N LYS A 522 -4.20 -14.71 -25.76
CA LYS A 522 -4.09 -13.44 -26.50
C LYS A 522 -5.13 -13.31 -27.61
N SER A 523 -5.38 -14.37 -28.37
CA SER A 523 -6.36 -14.32 -29.47
C SER A 523 -7.79 -14.08 -28.99
N VAL A 524 -8.11 -14.41 -27.73
CA VAL A 524 -9.42 -14.14 -27.09
C VAL A 524 -9.57 -12.66 -26.72
N PHE A 525 -8.47 -11.99 -26.37
CA PHE A 525 -8.49 -10.62 -25.85
C PHE A 525 -8.06 -9.56 -26.86
N ARG A 526 -7.54 -9.96 -28.02
CA ARG A 526 -7.07 -9.01 -29.04
C ARG A 526 -8.24 -8.19 -29.58
N ARG A 527 -8.26 -6.89 -29.33
CA ARG A 527 -8.98 -5.95 -30.19
C ARG A 527 -8.40 -6.08 -31.62
N PRO A 528 -9.18 -5.91 -32.69
CA PRO A 528 -8.60 -5.69 -34.01
C PRO A 528 -7.67 -4.47 -33.88
N LYS A 529 -6.35 -4.67 -33.95
CA LYS A 529 -5.41 -3.56 -34.11
C LYS A 529 -5.40 -3.24 -35.60
N ASP A 530 -5.53 -1.95 -35.90
CA ASP A 530 -5.18 -1.31 -37.16
C ASP A 530 -3.75 -1.71 -37.62
N PRO A 531 -3.36 -1.49 -38.89
CA PRO A 531 -2.20 -2.14 -39.53
C PRO A 531 -0.89 -2.03 -38.74
N VAL A 532 0.04 -2.95 -39.02
CA VAL A 532 1.36 -3.06 -38.36
C VAL A 532 1.98 -1.68 -38.17
N GLU A 533 2.06 -1.24 -36.92
CA GLU A 533 2.63 0.05 -36.59
C GLU A 533 4.14 0.07 -36.87
N PRO A 534 4.69 1.18 -37.39
CA PRO A 534 6.13 1.34 -37.55
C PRO A 534 6.87 1.14 -36.22
N ALA A 535 8.10 0.61 -36.28
CA ALA A 535 8.93 0.37 -35.09
C ALA A 535 9.10 1.62 -34.20
N ASP A 536 9.20 2.80 -34.81
CA ASP A 536 9.32 4.07 -34.09
C ASP A 536 8.05 4.42 -33.28
N SER A 537 6.86 4.04 -33.76
CA SER A 537 5.58 4.22 -33.05
C SER A 537 5.53 3.32 -31.81
N LEU A 538 5.88 2.04 -31.98
CA LEU A 538 5.93 1.05 -30.90
C LEU A 538 6.86 1.50 -29.77
N LEU A 539 8.07 1.97 -30.12
CA LEU A 539 9.01 2.45 -29.11
C LEU A 539 8.51 3.73 -28.43
N SER A 540 7.79 4.61 -29.12
CA SER A 540 7.18 5.80 -28.50
C SER A 540 6.12 5.43 -27.47
N ASP A 541 5.24 4.48 -27.78
CA ASP A 541 4.22 3.96 -26.85
C ASP A 541 4.86 3.32 -25.62
N MET A 542 5.93 2.56 -25.82
CA MET A 542 6.73 2.02 -24.73
C MET A 542 7.28 3.14 -23.82
N TYR A 543 7.88 4.21 -24.37
CA TYR A 543 8.40 5.32 -23.57
C TYR A 543 7.29 6.08 -22.84
N ASN A 544 6.13 6.30 -23.47
CA ASN A 544 4.95 6.87 -22.82
C ASN A 544 4.50 6.01 -21.62
N ARG A 545 4.44 4.69 -21.81
CA ARG A 545 4.03 3.74 -20.77
C ARG A 545 5.03 3.69 -19.62
N GLU A 546 6.32 3.67 -19.91
CA GLU A 546 7.37 3.70 -18.89
C GLU A 546 7.40 5.05 -18.14
N TYR A 547 7.19 6.17 -18.84
CA TYR A 547 7.06 7.48 -18.18
C TYR A 547 5.91 7.45 -17.17
N ARG A 548 4.74 6.97 -17.59
CA ARG A 548 3.58 6.85 -16.70
C ARG A 548 3.80 5.90 -15.53
N ARG A 549 4.53 4.79 -15.75
CA ARG A 549 4.91 3.88 -14.66
C ARG A 549 5.74 4.59 -13.59
N VAL A 550 6.59 5.52 -13.99
CA VAL A 550 7.53 6.23 -13.10
C VAL A 550 6.90 7.47 -12.45
N PHE A 551 6.17 8.27 -13.22
CA PHE A 551 5.71 9.60 -12.82
C PHE A 551 4.19 9.77 -12.85
N GLY A 552 3.41 8.74 -13.18
CA GLY A 552 1.98 8.91 -13.40
C GLY A 552 1.73 9.88 -14.56
N ASP A 553 0.97 10.94 -14.32
CA ASP A 553 0.68 11.97 -15.33
C ASP A 553 1.42 13.29 -15.06
N SER A 554 2.48 13.24 -14.24
CA SER A 554 3.17 14.45 -13.79
C SER A 554 3.91 15.17 -14.89
N GLN A 555 4.00 16.49 -14.77
CA GLN A 555 4.69 17.38 -15.69
C GLN A 555 5.50 18.42 -14.90
N PHE A 556 6.60 18.87 -15.49
CA PHE A 556 7.54 19.80 -14.87
C PHE A 556 7.73 21.06 -15.71
N ASP A 557 7.80 22.23 -15.08
CA ASP A 557 8.01 23.50 -15.79
C ASP A 557 9.43 23.56 -16.37
N GLU A 558 10.38 23.10 -15.58
CA GLU A 558 11.80 23.11 -15.90
C GLU A 558 12.39 21.70 -15.81
N LEU A 559 13.32 21.41 -16.71
CA LEU A 559 14.03 20.14 -16.76
C LEU A 559 15.51 20.41 -16.98
N VAL A 560 16.34 19.94 -16.04
CA VAL A 560 17.80 20.02 -16.11
C VAL A 560 18.33 18.61 -16.31
N MET A 561 18.94 18.36 -17.47
CA MET A 561 19.45 17.04 -17.84
C MET A 561 20.88 16.85 -17.36
N PHE A 562 21.20 15.66 -16.83
CA PHE A 562 22.58 15.29 -16.56
C PHE A 562 23.39 15.28 -17.87
N PRO A 563 24.55 15.97 -17.96
CA PRO A 563 25.32 16.06 -19.21
C PRO A 563 25.76 14.70 -19.78
N GLY A 564 25.86 13.67 -18.94
CA GLY A 564 26.20 12.29 -19.33
C GLY A 564 25.02 11.39 -19.67
N ALA A 565 23.79 11.91 -19.75
CA ALA A 565 22.60 11.10 -19.99
C ALA A 565 22.66 10.33 -21.32
N SER A 566 22.40 9.02 -21.26
CA SER A 566 22.32 8.17 -22.46
C SER A 566 21.10 8.51 -23.32
N HIS A 567 21.08 8.02 -24.56
CA HIS A 567 19.95 8.23 -25.48
C HIS A 567 18.61 7.79 -24.87
N PHE A 568 18.63 6.65 -24.14
CA PHE A 568 17.45 6.15 -23.44
C PHE A 568 16.89 7.16 -22.43
N TRP A 569 17.73 7.76 -21.58
CA TRP A 569 17.29 8.73 -20.58
C TRP A 569 16.77 10.02 -21.23
N LYS A 570 17.40 10.44 -22.33
CA LYS A 570 16.94 11.60 -23.12
C LYS A 570 15.55 11.35 -23.72
N LYS A 571 15.33 10.17 -24.28
CA LYS A 571 14.02 9.79 -24.84
C LYS A 571 12.92 9.77 -23.79
N LEU A 572 13.17 9.18 -22.63
CA LEU A 572 12.20 9.18 -21.53
C LEU A 572 11.90 10.61 -21.01
N ALA A 573 12.90 11.50 -21.01
CA ALA A 573 12.73 12.90 -20.60
C ALA A 573 11.87 13.74 -21.56
N GLU A 574 11.72 13.35 -22.82
CA GLU A 574 10.84 14.05 -23.80
C GLU A 574 9.36 14.03 -23.37
N HIS A 575 8.99 13.18 -22.40
CA HIS A 575 7.63 13.06 -21.87
C HIS A 575 7.38 13.88 -20.60
N ALA A 576 8.42 14.54 -20.06
CA ALA A 576 8.35 15.29 -18.80
C ALA A 576 7.90 16.76 -18.92
N ARG A 577 7.75 17.25 -20.16
CA ARG A 577 7.37 18.64 -20.48
C ARG A 577 6.14 18.73 -21.39
N ARG A 578 5.34 17.65 -21.47
CA ARG A 578 4.23 17.53 -22.41
C ARG A 578 2.94 18.14 -21.90
#